data_AF-A0A8S2YVX1-F1
#
_entry.id   AF-A0A8S2YVX1-F1
#
_cell.length_a   1.000
_cell.length_b   1.000
_cell.length_c   1.000
_cell.angle_alpha   90.00
_cell.angle_beta   90.00
_cell.angle_gamma   90.00
#
_symmetry.space_group_name_H-M   'P 1'
#
loop_
_entity.id
_entity.type
_entity.pdbx_description
1 polymer ?
#
loop_
_entity_poly.entity_id
_entity_poly.type
_entity_poly.pdbx_seq_one_letter_code
_entity_poly.pdbx_strand_id
1 'polypeptide(L)' 'TYFGGSQAAMIDYMLWPWFERLPLLNDVGYHFNADGQFPKLAAWIHAMEENENVKKVKVPMELTKKFMQGYMQGKPEYDF' A
#
# COMPACT_ATOMS: atom_id res chain seq x y z
N THR A 1 10.75 9.10 7.78
CA THR A 1 10.80 8.66 9.20
C THR A 1 9.88 7.49 9.35
N TYR A 2 10.28 6.48 10.12
CA TYR A 2 9.49 5.26 10.32
C TYR A 2 8.80 5.28 11.69
N PHE A 3 7.76 4.47 11.88
CA PHE A 3 7.21 4.19 13.21
C PHE A 3 8.26 3.51 14.10
N GLY A 4 9.14 2.68 13.52
CA GLY A 4 10.33 2.13 14.18
C GLY A 4 11.45 3.13 14.49
N GLY A 5 11.30 4.41 14.15
CA GLY A 5 12.30 5.45 14.35
C GLY A 5 13.20 5.65 13.13
N SER A 6 14.51 5.35 13.28
CA SER A 6 15.51 5.59 12.22
C SER A 6 15.43 4.60 11.06
N GLN A 7 14.89 3.41 11.29
CA GLN A 7 14.70 2.36 10.30
C GLN A 7 13.30 1.76 10.42
N ALA A 8 12.81 1.16 9.33
CA ALA A 8 11.56 0.42 9.35
C ALA A 8 11.66 -0.75 10.33
N ALA A 9 10.67 -0.87 11.21
CA ALA A 9 10.56 -1.96 12.16
C ALA A 9 9.32 -2.81 11.86
N MET A 10 9.06 -3.81 12.69
CA MET A 10 7.91 -4.72 12.55
C MET A 10 6.59 -3.96 12.33
N ILE A 11 6.36 -2.88 13.09
CA ILE A 11 5.14 -2.09 12.97
C ILE A 11 4.96 -1.46 11.58
N ASP A 12 6.04 -1.00 10.96
CA ASP A 12 5.99 -0.41 9.62
C ASP A 12 5.57 -1.46 8.59
N TYR A 13 6.19 -2.64 8.65
CA TYR A 13 5.87 -3.76 7.76
C TYR A 13 4.48 -4.36 8.02
N MET A 14 4.01 -4.35 9.26
CA MET A 14 2.67 -4.79 9.64
C MET A 14 1.57 -3.76 9.32
N LEU A 15 1.92 -2.57 8.85
CA LEU A 15 0.95 -1.58 8.35
C LEU A 15 1.03 -1.43 6.83
N TRP A 16 2.23 -1.59 6.26
CA TRP A 16 2.48 -1.30 4.86
C TRP A 16 1.53 -1.95 3.85
N PRO A 17 1.18 -3.26 3.96
CA PRO A 17 0.33 -3.90 2.96
C PRO A 17 -1.00 -3.17 2.74
N TRP A 18 -1.59 -2.57 3.77
CA TRP A 18 -2.85 -1.84 3.63
C TRP A 18 -2.66 -0.49 2.97
N PHE A 19 -1.57 0.21 3.29
CA PHE A 19 -1.25 1.51 2.70
C PHE A 19 -0.87 1.40 1.22
N GLU A 20 -0.15 0.34 0.84
CA GLU A 20 0.20 0.04 -0.54
C GLU A 20 -1.03 -0.13 -1.45
N ARG A 21 -2.16 -0.55 -0.86
CA ARG A 21 -3.43 -0.79 -1.57
C ARG A 21 -4.37 0.42 -1.59
N LEU A 22 -4.06 1.51 -0.89
CA LEU A 22 -4.93 2.71 -0.86
C LEU A 22 -5.26 3.28 -2.24
N PRO A 23 -4.35 3.29 -3.24
CA PRO A 23 -4.70 3.77 -4.57
C PRO A 23 -5.87 3.03 -5.23
N LEU A 24 -6.09 1.76 -4.88
CA LEU A 24 -7.22 0.96 -5.39
C LEU A 24 -8.57 1.43 -4.85
N LEU A 25 -8.59 2.09 -3.69
CA LEU A 25 -9.82 2.61 -3.11
C LEU A 25 -10.38 3.79 -3.93
N ASN A 26 -9.54 4.49 -4.69
CA ASN A 26 -9.98 5.55 -5.60
C ASN A 26 -10.95 5.00 -6.67
N ASP A 27 -10.73 3.76 -7.14
CA ASP A 27 -11.60 3.11 -8.15
C ASP A 27 -13.03 2.86 -7.62
N VAL A 28 -13.21 2.84 -6.30
CA VAL A 28 -14.51 2.66 -5.63
C VAL A 28 -14.98 3.94 -4.92
N GLY A 29 -14.42 5.09 -5.29
CA GLY A 29 -14.86 6.41 -4.83
C GLY A 29 -14.29 6.86 -3.48
N TYR A 30 -13.44 6.07 -2.85
CA TYR A 30 -12.79 6.40 -1.58
C TYR A 30 -11.42 7.04 -1.83
N HIS A 31 -11.36 8.35 -1.65
CA HIS A 31 -10.15 9.14 -1.89
C HIS A 31 -9.43 9.41 -0.57
N PHE A 32 -8.20 8.96 -0.45
CA PHE A 32 -7.34 9.23 0.70
C PHE A 32 -6.21 10.20 0.30
N ASN A 33 -6.17 11.38 0.92
CA ASN A 33 -5.11 12.36 0.72
C ASN A 33 -4.27 12.50 1.99
N ALA A 34 -3.13 11.81 2.03
CA ALA A 34 -2.18 11.91 3.13
C ALA A 34 -1.49 13.28 3.17
N ASP A 35 -1.08 13.81 2.01
CA ASP A 35 -0.24 15.01 1.92
C ASP A 35 -0.94 16.27 2.47
N GLY A 36 -2.26 16.38 2.30
CA GLY A 36 -3.04 17.54 2.76
C GLY A 36 -3.48 17.50 4.22
N GLN A 37 -3.58 16.32 4.83
CA GLN A 37 -4.22 16.15 6.14
C GLN A 37 -3.28 15.53 7.19
N PHE A 38 -2.32 14.72 6.75
CA PHE A 38 -1.49 13.90 7.62
C PHE A 38 -0.01 13.94 7.17
N PRO A 39 0.69 15.09 7.30
CA PRO A 39 2.02 15.28 6.73
C PRO A 39 3.08 14.27 7.23
N LYS A 40 2.99 13.84 8.50
CA LYS A 40 3.87 12.79 9.04
C LYS A 40 3.60 11.42 8.42
N LEU A 41 2.33 11.12 8.16
CA LEU A 41 1.91 9.87 7.53
C LEU A 41 2.27 9.87 6.06
N ALA A 42 2.08 10.98 5.35
CA ALA A 42 2.57 11.17 3.99
C ALA A 42 4.08 10.89 3.89
N ALA A 43 4.88 11.55 4.73
CA ALA A 43 6.32 11.32 4.79
C ALA A 43 6.70 9.87 5.13
N TRP A 44 5.88 9.17 5.91
CA TRP A 44 6.04 7.76 6.19
C TRP A 44 5.70 6.88 4.98
N ILE A 45 4.60 7.15 4.27
CA ILE A 45 4.21 6.45 3.03
C ILE A 45 5.34 6.57 2.01
N HIS A 46 5.80 7.80 1.73
CA HIS A 46 6.92 8.05 0.80
C HIS A 46 8.19 7.29 1.23
N ALA A 47 8.50 7.26 2.52
CA ALA A 47 9.65 6.49 3.02
C ALA A 47 9.50 4.97 2.85
N MET A 48 8.29 4.45 3.03
CA MET A 48 8.00 3.03 2.84
C MET A 48 7.97 2.61 1.37
N GLU A 49 7.46 3.45 0.46
CA GLU A 49 7.55 3.24 -0.99
C GLU A 49 9.00 3.11 -1.46
N GLU A 50 9.90 3.90 -0.87
CA GLU A 50 11.32 3.89 -1.18
C GLU A 50 12.11 2.75 -0.52
N ASN A 51 11.53 2.07 0.48
CA ASN A 51 12.20 1.02 1.24
C ASN A 51 12.54 -0.20 0.37
N GLU A 52 13.78 -0.68 0.43
CA GLU A 52 14.25 -1.79 -0.40
C GLU A 52 13.49 -3.10 -0.16
N ASN A 53 13.14 -3.41 1.09
CA ASN A 53 12.44 -4.65 1.42
C ASN A 53 11.00 -4.62 0.91
N VAL A 54 10.36 -3.44 0.96
CA VAL A 54 9.05 -3.21 0.35
C VAL A 54 9.14 -3.39 -1.17
N LYS A 55 10.08 -2.71 -1.83
CA LYS A 55 10.25 -2.78 -3.29
C LYS A 55 10.45 -4.21 -3.80
N LYS A 56 11.20 -5.05 -3.06
CA LYS A 56 11.46 -6.45 -3.42
C LYS A 56 10.21 -7.33 -3.48
N VAL A 57 9.19 -7.01 -2.69
CA VAL A 57 7.93 -7.79 -2.63
C VAL A 57 6.74 -7.06 -3.23
N LYS A 58 6.98 -5.87 -3.82
CA LYS A 58 5.93 -5.03 -4.40
C LYS A 58 5.26 -5.75 -5.55
N VAL A 59 3.95 -5.89 -5.46
CA VAL A 59 3.13 -6.42 -6.55
C VAL A 59 2.77 -5.27 -7.50
N PRO A 60 2.93 -5.44 -8.82
CA PRO A 60 2.46 -4.46 -9.80
C PRO A 60 0.99 -4.08 -9.57
N MET A 61 0.69 -2.78 -9.56
CA MET A 61 -0.66 -2.28 -9.25
C MET A 61 -1.74 -2.87 -10.16
N GLU A 62 -1.42 -3.06 -11.44
CA GLU A 62 -2.33 -3.68 -12.42
C GLU A 62 -2.71 -5.13 -12.06
N LEU A 63 -1.76 -5.91 -11.53
CA LEU A 63 -2.04 -7.27 -11.08
C LEU A 63 -2.91 -7.26 -9.82
N THR A 64 -2.60 -6.40 -8.86
CA THR A 64 -3.42 -6.23 -7.65
C THR A 64 -4.85 -5.78 -8.01
N LYS A 65 -5.01 -4.88 -8.99
CA LYS A 65 -6.32 -4.43 -9.47
C LYS A 65 -7.13 -5.58 -10.10
N LYS A 66 -6.52 -6.37 -10.98
CA LYS A 66 -7.15 -7.57 -11.56
C LYS A 66 -7.58 -8.57 -10.49
N PHE A 67 -6.68 -8.86 -9.54
CA PHE A 67 -6.98 -9.73 -8.41
C PHE A 67 -8.21 -9.25 -7.63
N MET A 68 -8.23 -7.97 -7.24
CA MET A 68 -9.32 -7.39 -6.45
C MET A 68 -10.66 -7.39 -7.20
N GLN A 69 -10.65 -7.14 -8.51
CA GLN A 69 -11.87 -7.23 -9.33
C GLN A 69 -12.46 -8.65 -9.35
N GLY A 70 -11.62 -9.67 -9.56
CA GLY A 70 -12.04 -11.07 -9.49
C GLY A 70 -12.53 -11.45 -8.09
N TYR A 71 -11.80 -11.03 -7.05
CA TYR A 71 -12.16 -11.26 -5.64
C TYR A 71 -13.54 -10.68 -5.30
N MET A 72 -13.83 -9.44 -5.70
CA MET A 72 -15.15 -8.81 -5.49
C MET A 72 -16.30 -9.53 -6.23
N GLN A 73 -15.99 -10.26 -7.31
CA GLN A 73 -16.96 -11.06 -8.06
C GLN A 73 -17.07 -12.52 -7.56
N GLY A 74 -16.34 -12.88 -6.50
CA GLY A 74 -16.26 -14.25 -5.98
C GLY A 74 -15.47 -15.20 -6.88
N LYS A 75 -14.65 -14.68 -7.80
CA LYS A 75 -13.80 -15.42 -8.74
C LYS A 75 -12.36 -14.88 -8.73
N PRO A 76 -11.64 -14.96 -7.59
CA PRO A 76 -10.25 -14.53 -7.55
C PRO A 76 -9.38 -15.44 -8.42
N GLU A 77 -8.48 -14.84 -9.19
CA GLU A 77 -7.39 -15.54 -9.88
C GLU A 77 -6.11 -15.30 -9.09
N TYR A 78 -5.44 -16.37 -8.67
CA TYR A 78 -4.25 -16.29 -7.83
C TYR A 78 -2.96 -16.42 -8.64
N ASP A 79 -3.02 -17.01 -9.84
CA ASP A 79 -1.88 -17.37 -10.66
C ASP A 79 -1.83 -16.55 -11.96
N PHE A 80 -1.69 -15.22 -11.82
CA PHE A 80 -1.56 -14.29 -12.96
C PHE A 80 -0.23 -14.38 -13.71
#